data_AF-A0A5R2N891-F1
#
_entry.id   AF-A0A5R2N891-F1
#
_cell.length_a   1.000
_cell.length_b   1.000
_cell.length_c   1.000
_cell.angle_alpha   90.00
_cell.angle_beta   90.00
_cell.angle_gamma   90.00
#
_symmetry.space_group_name_H-M   'P 1'
#
loop_
_entity.id
_entity.type
_entity.pdbx_description
1 polymer ?
#
loop_
_entity_poly.entity_id
_entity_poly.type
_entity_poly.pdbx_seq_one_letter_code
_entity_poly.pdbx_strand_id
1 'polypeptide(L)'
;IFLARLGRALRGFFHPAAGSDLLWDIRKVAKTRPMLAHIADAGHRAMVERVIDAFEEHAAPVIPGLRAQIVHNDMNSYNVVMDAARPEVVSGILDFGDMIHSPLICDLAIGAVYRWPAEGHPLAPAARFVAGYQSVQPLEIEELGILFHLIRARLALIANIASWQAGRFPAKRDYVLRLITEVWTSLERLDGLSPADARRYFLDHSKPE
;
A
#
# COMPACT_ATOMS: atom_id res chain seq x y z
N ILE A 1 1.05 6.26 13.76
CA ILE A 1 2.12 6.55 14.75
C ILE A 1 3.23 5.50 14.70
N PHE A 2 2.94 4.22 14.98
CA PHE A 2 3.95 3.17 15.05
C PHE A 2 4.85 3.08 13.81
N LEU A 3 4.27 3.04 12.61
CA LEU A 3 5.03 2.96 11.35
C LEU A 3 6.02 4.12 11.17
N ALA A 4 5.65 5.34 11.54
CA ALA A 4 6.55 6.49 11.48
C ALA A 4 7.70 6.39 12.49
N ARG A 5 7.45 5.82 13.68
CA ARG A 5 8.50 5.53 14.68
C ARG A 5 9.45 4.45 14.17
N LEU A 6 8.92 3.39 13.55
CA LEU A 6 9.72 2.36 12.90
C LEU A 6 10.61 2.96 11.80
N GLY A 7 10.06 3.78 10.91
CA GLY A 7 10.83 4.49 9.89
C GLY A 7 11.95 5.34 10.48
N ARG A 8 11.68 6.09 11.56
CA ARG A 8 12.74 6.83 12.28
C ARG A 8 13.82 5.93 12.87
N ALA A 9 13.45 4.77 13.43
CA ALA A 9 14.40 3.82 14.00
C ALA A 9 15.28 3.14 12.92
N LEU A 10 14.75 2.97 11.71
CA LEU A 10 15.49 2.43 10.56
C LEU A 10 16.34 3.48 9.83
N ARG A 11 16.34 4.75 10.26
CA ARG A 11 17.14 5.79 9.62
C ARG A 11 18.63 5.48 9.74
N GLY A 12 19.32 5.48 8.61
CA GLY A 12 20.75 5.17 8.54
C GLY A 12 21.07 3.66 8.59
N PHE A 13 20.06 2.80 8.77
CA PHE A 13 20.24 1.37 8.60
C PHE A 13 20.44 1.02 7.12
N PHE A 14 21.43 0.17 6.84
CA PHE A 14 21.70 -0.35 5.52
C PHE A 14 22.00 -1.85 5.59
N HIS A 15 21.61 -2.57 4.53
CA HIS A 15 21.90 -3.98 4.38
C HIS A 15 22.15 -4.28 2.89
N PRO A 16 23.16 -5.09 2.51
CA PRO A 16 23.46 -5.39 1.11
C PRO A 16 22.29 -6.00 0.32
N ALA A 17 21.42 -6.76 0.99
CA ALA A 17 20.23 -7.36 0.36
C ALA A 17 19.08 -6.36 0.13
N ALA A 18 19.20 -5.10 0.54
CA ALA A 18 18.12 -4.10 0.41
C ALA A 18 17.79 -3.70 -1.05
N GLY A 19 18.60 -4.13 -2.02
CA GLY A 19 18.35 -3.96 -3.45
C GLY A 19 17.61 -5.13 -4.12
N SER A 20 17.08 -6.08 -3.34
CA SER A 20 16.46 -7.31 -3.85
C SER A 20 15.28 -7.06 -4.81
N ASP A 21 15.14 -7.94 -5.81
CA ASP A 21 14.03 -7.87 -6.76
C ASP A 21 12.76 -8.54 -6.20
N LEU A 22 12.05 -7.84 -5.32
CA LEU A 22 10.83 -8.36 -4.68
C LEU A 22 9.60 -8.18 -5.58
N LEU A 23 8.81 -9.25 -5.72
CA LEU A 23 7.52 -9.23 -6.44
C LEU A 23 6.51 -8.27 -5.78
N TRP A 24 6.58 -8.14 -4.45
CA TRP A 24 5.69 -7.30 -3.64
C TRP A 24 6.11 -5.83 -3.57
N ASP A 25 7.22 -5.44 -4.22
CA ASP A 25 7.65 -4.05 -4.31
C ASP A 25 6.64 -3.25 -5.16
N ILE A 26 5.94 -2.32 -4.50
CA ILE A 26 4.92 -1.48 -5.12
C ILE A 26 5.43 -0.70 -6.33
N ARG A 27 6.72 -0.34 -6.33
CA ARG A 27 7.35 0.42 -7.43
C ARG A 27 7.41 -0.39 -8.72
N LYS A 28 7.20 -1.70 -8.64
CA LYS A 28 7.24 -2.65 -9.75
C LYS A 28 5.87 -3.10 -10.20
N VAL A 29 4.79 -2.42 -9.78
CA VAL A 29 3.42 -2.79 -10.16
C VAL A 29 3.25 -2.95 -11.69
N ALA A 30 3.91 -2.11 -12.50
CA ALA A 30 3.89 -2.21 -13.95
C ALA A 30 4.48 -3.51 -14.51
N LYS A 31 5.48 -4.10 -13.83
CA LYS A 31 6.04 -5.41 -14.22
C LYS A 31 5.03 -6.55 -14.07
N THR A 32 3.93 -6.33 -13.35
CA THR A 32 2.87 -7.33 -13.18
C THR A 32 1.82 -7.29 -14.28
N ARG A 33 1.89 -6.39 -15.27
CA ARG A 33 0.95 -6.36 -16.42
C ARG A 33 0.69 -7.74 -17.06
N PRO A 34 1.69 -8.63 -17.28
CA PRO A 34 1.43 -9.97 -17.83
C PRO A 34 0.49 -10.83 -16.96
N MET A 35 0.39 -10.55 -15.65
CA MET A 35 -0.49 -11.28 -14.73
C MET A 35 -1.98 -10.93 -14.91
N LEU A 36 -2.31 -9.83 -15.59
CA LEU A 36 -3.69 -9.41 -15.87
C LEU A 36 -4.50 -10.52 -16.58
N ALA A 37 -3.84 -11.36 -17.36
CA ALA A 37 -4.44 -12.51 -18.04
C ALA A 37 -5.09 -13.52 -17.08
N HIS A 38 -4.74 -13.50 -15.79
CA HIS A 38 -5.30 -14.39 -14.77
C HIS A 38 -6.51 -13.81 -14.03
N ILE A 39 -6.84 -12.53 -14.24
CA ILE A 39 -8.04 -11.90 -13.69
C ILE A 39 -9.22 -12.28 -14.59
N ALA A 40 -10.14 -13.10 -14.08
CA ALA A 40 -11.26 -13.64 -14.86
C ALA A 40 -12.29 -12.57 -15.25
N ASP A 41 -12.63 -11.67 -14.31
CA ASP A 41 -13.58 -10.58 -14.55
C ASP A 41 -12.95 -9.47 -15.40
N ALA A 42 -13.62 -9.10 -16.49
CA ALA A 42 -13.11 -8.12 -17.43
C ALA A 42 -13.11 -6.68 -16.86
N GLY A 43 -14.06 -6.36 -15.97
CA GLY A 43 -14.14 -5.07 -15.29
C GLY A 43 -13.01 -4.88 -14.30
N HIS A 44 -12.76 -5.90 -13.47
CA HIS A 44 -11.60 -5.96 -12.55
C HIS A 44 -10.28 -5.87 -13.31
N ARG A 45 -10.15 -6.57 -14.44
CA ARG A 45 -8.94 -6.50 -15.27
C ARG A 45 -8.71 -5.08 -15.79
N ALA A 46 -9.72 -4.46 -16.38
CA ALA A 46 -9.62 -3.09 -16.89
C ALA A 46 -9.35 -2.08 -15.77
N MET A 47 -9.87 -2.31 -14.56
CA MET A 47 -9.60 -1.47 -13.40
C MET A 47 -8.14 -1.56 -12.95
N VAL A 48 -7.57 -2.76 -12.84
CA VAL A 48 -6.14 -2.94 -12.52
C VAL A 48 -5.27 -2.31 -13.60
N GLU A 49 -5.62 -2.46 -14.87
CA GLU A 49 -4.90 -1.82 -15.98
C GLU A 49 -4.87 -0.29 -15.84
N ARG A 50 -6.02 0.35 -15.61
CA ARG A 50 -6.10 1.81 -15.34
C ARG A 50 -5.25 2.23 -14.14
N VAL A 51 -5.19 1.41 -13.09
CA VAL A 51 -4.36 1.69 -11.91
C VAL A 51 -2.87 1.66 -12.27
N ILE A 52 -2.45 0.68 -13.08
CA ILE A 52 -1.06 0.60 -13.53
C ILE A 52 -0.72 1.80 -14.43
N ASP A 53 -1.60 2.14 -15.38
CA ASP A 53 -1.41 3.31 -16.26
C ASP A 53 -1.24 4.59 -15.43
N ALA A 54 -2.16 4.83 -14.47
CA ALA A 54 -2.11 6.00 -13.60
C ALA A 54 -0.88 6.01 -12.68
N PHE A 55 -0.38 4.84 -12.26
CA PHE A 55 0.88 4.74 -11.51
C PHE A 55 2.07 5.16 -12.37
N GLU A 56 2.17 4.65 -13.60
CA GLU A 56 3.26 4.98 -14.53
C GLU A 56 3.25 6.46 -14.93
N GLU A 57 2.06 7.04 -15.09
CA GLU A 57 1.91 8.45 -15.46
C GLU A 57 2.22 9.40 -14.29
N HIS A 58 1.76 9.10 -13.07
CA HIS A 58 1.74 10.08 -11.99
C HIS A 58 2.69 9.77 -10.81
N ALA A 59 2.94 8.50 -10.50
CA ALA A 59 3.76 8.12 -9.35
C ALA A 59 5.20 7.77 -9.75
N ALA A 60 5.37 6.97 -10.79
CA ALA A 60 6.69 6.51 -11.25
C ALA A 60 7.69 7.65 -11.52
N PRO A 61 7.31 8.78 -12.15
CA PRO A 61 8.25 9.88 -12.41
C PRO A 61 8.70 10.63 -11.14
N VAL A 62 7.89 10.62 -10.08
CA VAL A 62 8.15 11.35 -8.83
C VAL A 62 9.04 10.54 -7.89
N ILE A 63 8.86 9.21 -7.87
CA ILE A 63 9.54 8.27 -6.97
C ILE A 63 11.07 8.49 -6.86
N PRO A 64 11.83 8.70 -7.95
CA PRO A 64 13.27 8.90 -7.87
C PRO A 64 13.71 10.15 -7.08
N GLY A 65 12.84 11.16 -6.97
CA GLY A 65 13.11 12.41 -6.25
C GLY A 65 12.77 12.36 -4.76
N LEU A 66 12.14 11.28 -4.29
CA LEU A 66 11.68 11.17 -2.91
C LEU A 66 12.78 10.66 -1.98
N ARG A 67 12.74 11.11 -0.73
CA ARG A 67 13.54 10.54 0.35
C ARG A 67 13.28 9.04 0.51
N ALA A 68 14.35 8.26 0.62
CA ALA A 68 14.31 6.81 0.71
C ALA A 68 15.23 6.27 1.81
N GLN A 69 14.88 5.09 2.31
CA GLN A 69 15.65 4.32 3.28
C GLN A 69 15.24 2.86 3.18
N ILE A 70 15.81 2.00 4.02
CA ILE A 70 15.22 0.67 4.24
C ILE A 70 13.89 0.84 4.98
N VAL A 71 12.84 0.28 4.40
CA VAL A 71 11.47 0.25 4.93
C VAL A 71 11.02 -1.17 5.22
N HIS A 72 9.95 -1.34 5.99
CA HIS A 72 9.46 -2.68 6.34
C HIS A 72 8.86 -3.41 5.13
N ASN A 73 8.12 -2.69 4.28
CA ASN A 73 7.52 -3.16 3.04
C ASN A 73 6.43 -4.23 3.19
N ASP A 74 6.09 -4.64 4.42
CA ASP A 74 4.94 -5.50 4.68
C ASP A 74 4.16 -5.17 5.98
N MET A 75 3.85 -3.89 6.17
CA MET A 75 3.04 -3.41 7.31
C MET A 75 1.56 -3.78 7.13
N ASN A 76 1.19 -5.03 7.41
CA ASN A 76 -0.20 -5.51 7.40
C ASN A 76 -0.66 -5.95 8.82
N SER A 77 -1.96 -6.12 9.03
CA SER A 77 -2.51 -6.42 10.36
C SER A 77 -2.07 -7.77 10.95
N TYR A 78 -1.58 -8.71 10.14
CA TYR A 78 -1.04 -9.99 10.63
C TYR A 78 0.39 -9.85 11.15
N ASN A 79 1.12 -8.84 10.70
CA ASN A 79 2.50 -8.58 11.12
C ASN A 79 2.60 -7.59 12.29
N VAL A 80 1.49 -7.06 12.79
CA VAL A 80 1.46 -6.10 13.89
C VAL A 80 1.06 -6.80 15.18
N VAL A 81 1.89 -6.64 16.22
CA VAL A 81 1.63 -7.19 17.56
C VAL A 81 1.07 -6.08 18.45
N MET A 82 -0.04 -6.36 19.11
CA MET A 82 -0.66 -5.44 20.07
C MET A 82 -0.21 -5.76 21.50
N ASP A 83 -0.15 -4.75 22.36
CA ASP A 83 0.10 -4.92 23.80
C ASP A 83 -1.10 -5.67 24.43
N ALA A 84 -0.82 -6.73 25.19
CA ALA A 84 -1.85 -7.59 25.77
C ALA A 84 -2.67 -6.89 26.87
N ALA A 85 -2.06 -5.94 27.60
CA ALA A 85 -2.73 -5.15 28.63
C ALA A 85 -3.38 -3.87 28.06
N ARG A 86 -2.89 -3.40 26.91
CA ARG A 86 -3.36 -2.18 26.22
C ARG A 86 -3.57 -2.46 24.72
N PRO A 87 -4.68 -3.09 24.33
CA PRO A 87 -4.91 -3.56 22.96
C PRO A 87 -5.00 -2.44 21.91
N GLU A 88 -5.01 -1.17 22.32
CA GLU A 88 -4.89 0.02 21.48
C GLU A 88 -3.44 0.39 21.13
N VAL A 89 -2.46 -0.18 21.85
CA VAL A 89 -1.03 0.10 21.68
C VAL A 89 -0.37 -0.99 20.85
N VAL A 90 0.30 -0.59 19.77
CA VAL A 90 1.19 -1.50 19.03
C VAL A 90 2.47 -1.72 19.84
N SER A 91 2.77 -2.98 20.16
CA SER A 91 3.93 -3.40 20.95
C SER A 91 5.08 -3.94 20.09
N GLY A 92 4.79 -4.38 18.85
CA GLY A 92 5.82 -4.94 17.98
C GLY A 92 5.40 -5.10 16.52
N ILE A 93 6.37 -5.46 15.69
CA ILE A 93 6.20 -5.82 14.29
C ILE A 93 7.02 -7.07 13.97
N LEU A 94 6.47 -7.94 13.14
CA LEU A 94 7.06 -9.18 12.68
C LEU A 94 7.36 -9.12 11.18
N ASP A 95 8.10 -10.12 10.70
CA ASP A 95 8.33 -10.40 9.28
C ASP A 95 9.10 -9.32 8.50
N PHE A 96 10.38 -9.19 8.85
CA PHE A 96 11.34 -8.33 8.13
C PHE A 96 11.87 -8.97 6.84
N GLY A 97 11.27 -10.06 6.34
CA GLY A 97 11.77 -10.81 5.18
C GLY A 97 11.74 -10.02 3.87
N ASP A 98 10.80 -9.08 3.75
CA ASP A 98 10.59 -8.26 2.56
C ASP A 98 11.15 -6.83 2.66
N MET A 99 12.01 -6.56 3.66
CA MET A 99 12.66 -5.25 3.80
C MET A 99 13.41 -4.85 2.53
N ILE A 100 13.20 -3.61 2.10
CA ILE A 100 13.80 -3.09 0.86
C ILE A 100 14.15 -1.61 0.99
N HIS A 101 15.14 -1.16 0.24
CA HIS A 101 15.42 0.28 0.09
C HIS A 101 14.38 0.93 -0.83
N SER A 102 13.51 1.76 -0.27
CA SER A 102 12.37 2.38 -0.97
C SER A 102 12.00 3.75 -0.37
N PRO A 103 11.29 4.63 -1.11
CA PRO A 103 10.72 5.83 -0.53
C PRO A 103 9.82 5.52 0.68
N LEU A 104 9.89 6.36 1.71
CA LEU A 104 9.13 6.18 2.95
C LEU A 104 7.61 6.12 2.68
N ILE A 105 7.14 6.90 1.71
CA ILE A 105 5.74 6.95 1.30
C ILE A 105 5.21 5.60 0.80
N CYS A 106 6.07 4.71 0.28
CA CYS A 106 5.67 3.37 -0.15
C CYS A 106 5.24 2.51 1.04
N ASP A 107 5.99 2.57 2.16
CA ASP A 107 5.64 1.82 3.38
C ASP A 107 4.35 2.37 4.01
N LEU A 108 4.16 3.70 3.96
CA LEU A 108 2.91 4.34 4.38
C LEU A 108 1.73 3.87 3.53
N ALA A 109 1.87 3.84 2.21
CA ALA A 109 0.82 3.36 1.31
C ALA A 109 0.46 1.89 1.59
N ILE A 110 1.45 1.03 1.87
CA ILE A 110 1.23 -0.37 2.25
C ILE A 110 0.47 -0.48 3.57
N GLY A 111 0.80 0.32 4.58
CA GLY A 111 0.04 0.36 5.83
C GLY A 111 -1.39 0.91 5.67
N ALA A 112 -1.61 1.79 4.69
CA ALA A 112 -2.88 2.48 4.48
C ALA A 112 -3.90 1.69 3.65
N VAL A 113 -3.53 0.57 2.99
CA VAL A 113 -4.50 -0.23 2.22
C VAL A 113 -5.41 -1.09 3.10
N TYR A 114 -4.99 -1.40 4.31
CA TYR A 114 -5.78 -2.25 5.21
C TYR A 114 -6.78 -1.36 5.97
N ARG A 115 -8.03 -1.84 6.08
CA ARG A 115 -9.13 -1.30 6.91
C ARG A 115 -10.05 -0.28 6.22
N TRP A 116 -10.79 -0.70 5.19
CA TRP A 116 -11.89 0.11 4.64
C TRP A 116 -13.25 -0.28 5.25
N PRO A 117 -13.92 0.59 6.02
CA PRO A 117 -15.27 0.32 6.53
C PRO A 117 -16.24 0.31 5.36
N ALA A 118 -17.26 -0.54 5.39
CA ALA A 118 -18.26 -0.63 4.31
C ALA A 118 -18.96 0.70 4.00
N GLU A 119 -19.05 1.61 4.97
CA GLU A 119 -19.75 2.88 4.89
C GLU A 119 -18.80 4.09 5.02
N GLY A 120 -19.27 5.27 4.61
CA GLY A 120 -18.54 6.55 4.71
C GLY A 120 -17.60 6.85 3.53
N HIS A 121 -16.91 7.99 3.62
CA HIS A 121 -15.95 8.39 2.59
C HIS A 121 -14.86 7.32 2.49
N PRO A 122 -14.55 6.83 1.27
CA PRO A 122 -13.64 5.73 1.14
C PRO A 122 -12.30 6.07 1.82
N LEU A 123 -11.63 7.17 1.47
CA LEU A 123 -10.31 7.50 2.03
C LEU A 123 -10.24 7.77 3.54
N ALA A 124 -11.34 7.76 4.29
CA ALA A 124 -11.35 8.11 5.72
C ALA A 124 -10.36 7.31 6.58
N PRO A 125 -10.24 5.98 6.46
CA PRO A 125 -9.30 5.20 7.27
C PRO A 125 -7.85 5.46 6.88
N ALA A 126 -7.56 5.53 5.58
CA ALA A 126 -6.23 5.92 5.10
C ALA A 126 -5.86 7.31 5.62
N ALA A 127 -6.78 8.27 5.58
CA ALA A 127 -6.53 9.62 6.10
C ALA A 127 -6.21 9.63 7.60
N ARG A 128 -6.94 8.85 8.42
CA ARG A 128 -6.60 8.67 9.85
C ARG A 128 -5.23 8.01 10.05
N PHE A 129 -4.91 6.99 9.26
CA PHE A 129 -3.61 6.32 9.31
C PHE A 129 -2.47 7.29 8.97
N VAL A 130 -2.66 8.10 7.92
CA VAL A 130 -1.74 9.14 7.47
C VAL A 130 -1.60 10.24 8.52
N ALA A 131 -2.68 10.70 9.16
CA ALA A 131 -2.61 11.65 10.28
C ALA A 131 -1.74 11.12 11.42
N GLY A 132 -1.97 9.86 11.80
CA GLY A 132 -1.14 9.19 12.78
C GLY A 132 0.32 9.06 12.35
N TYR A 133 0.63 8.90 11.06
CA TYR A 133 2.01 8.89 10.55
C TYR A 133 2.63 10.30 10.61
N GLN A 134 1.91 11.31 10.11
CA GLN A 134 2.35 12.71 10.04
C GLN A 134 2.64 13.34 11.41
N SER A 135 1.93 12.90 12.48
CA SER A 135 2.22 13.34 13.86
C SER A 135 3.65 13.05 14.32
N VAL A 136 4.33 12.13 13.64
CA VAL A 136 5.71 11.74 13.93
C VAL A 136 6.61 12.03 12.73
N GLN A 137 6.21 11.74 11.50
CA GLN A 137 7.03 11.97 10.32
C GLN A 137 6.23 12.78 9.31
N PRO A 138 6.38 14.12 9.28
CA PRO A 138 5.67 14.98 8.34
C PRO A 138 5.92 14.56 6.89
N LEU A 139 4.86 14.56 6.08
CA LEU A 139 4.97 14.27 4.65
C LEU A 139 5.37 15.52 3.87
N GLU A 140 6.17 15.30 2.83
CA GLU A 140 6.48 16.30 1.82
C GLU A 140 5.32 16.40 0.80
N ILE A 141 5.23 17.53 0.10
CA ILE A 141 4.12 17.82 -0.83
C ILE A 141 4.07 16.77 -1.95
N GLU A 142 5.25 16.37 -2.42
CA GLU A 142 5.50 15.39 -3.45
C GLU A 142 5.09 13.98 -2.99
N GLU A 143 5.41 13.62 -1.74
CA GLU A 143 4.99 12.34 -1.14
C GLU A 143 3.46 12.24 -1.08
N LEU A 144 2.80 13.28 -0.56
CA LEU A 144 1.33 13.31 -0.47
C LEU A 144 0.68 13.31 -1.86
N GLY A 145 1.33 13.95 -2.85
CA GLY A 145 0.85 14.04 -4.23
C GLY A 145 0.67 12.68 -4.91
N ILE A 146 1.48 11.68 -4.56
CA ILE A 146 1.42 10.35 -5.17
C ILE A 146 0.78 9.27 -4.29
N LEU A 147 0.43 9.60 -3.03
CA LEU A 147 -0.06 8.63 -2.06
C LEU A 147 -1.30 7.87 -2.55
N PHE A 148 -2.25 8.56 -3.19
CA PHE A 148 -3.45 7.92 -3.72
C PHE A 148 -3.12 6.87 -4.81
N HIS A 149 -2.20 7.21 -5.72
CA HIS A 149 -1.74 6.29 -6.75
C HIS A 149 -1.00 5.09 -6.15
N LEU A 150 -0.21 5.30 -5.09
CA LEU A 150 0.45 4.22 -4.37
C LEU A 150 -0.56 3.31 -3.67
N ILE A 151 -1.56 3.83 -2.96
CA ILE A 151 -2.59 3.01 -2.32
C ILE A 151 -3.31 2.12 -3.36
N ARG A 152 -3.72 2.70 -4.50
CA ARG A 152 -4.31 1.94 -5.60
C ARG A 152 -3.34 0.90 -6.17
N ALA A 153 -2.08 1.28 -6.40
CA ALA A 153 -1.05 0.37 -6.91
C ALA A 153 -0.81 -0.83 -5.99
N ARG A 154 -0.81 -0.65 -4.66
CA ARG A 154 -0.67 -1.77 -3.71
C ARG A 154 -1.87 -2.70 -3.78
N LEU A 155 -3.10 -2.17 -3.84
CA LEU A 155 -4.29 -3.00 -3.99
C LEU A 155 -4.28 -3.78 -5.31
N ALA A 156 -3.95 -3.10 -6.42
CA ALA A 156 -3.79 -3.72 -7.74
C ALA A 156 -2.72 -4.82 -7.72
N LEU A 157 -1.58 -4.58 -7.09
CA LEU A 157 -0.51 -5.57 -6.93
C LEU A 157 -1.00 -6.82 -6.20
N ILE A 158 -1.72 -6.66 -5.09
CA ILE A 158 -2.30 -7.77 -4.32
C ILE A 158 -3.28 -8.57 -5.18
N ALA A 159 -4.23 -7.89 -5.84
CA ALA A 159 -5.22 -8.54 -6.69
C ALA A 159 -4.56 -9.32 -7.84
N ASN A 160 -3.59 -8.72 -8.53
CA ASN A 160 -2.95 -9.29 -9.70
C ASN A 160 -2.09 -10.51 -9.34
N ILE A 161 -1.27 -10.42 -8.28
CA ILE A 161 -0.46 -11.56 -7.80
C ILE A 161 -1.35 -12.69 -7.30
N ALA A 162 -2.40 -12.38 -6.54
CA ALA A 162 -3.32 -13.38 -6.02
C ALA A 162 -4.09 -14.10 -7.14
N SER A 163 -4.57 -13.37 -8.16
CA SER A 163 -5.20 -13.96 -9.34
C SER A 163 -4.23 -14.86 -10.12
N TRP A 164 -2.97 -14.44 -10.30
CA TRP A 164 -1.93 -15.28 -10.90
C TRP A 164 -1.64 -16.55 -10.08
N GLN A 165 -1.48 -16.43 -8.76
CA GLN A 165 -1.29 -17.57 -7.86
C GLN A 165 -2.48 -18.54 -7.91
N ALA A 166 -3.70 -18.03 -7.97
CA ALA A 166 -4.92 -18.83 -8.07
C ALA A 166 -5.03 -19.61 -9.39
N GLY A 167 -4.40 -19.13 -10.46
CA GLY A 167 -4.25 -19.88 -11.72
C GLY A 167 -3.11 -20.89 -11.68
N ARG A 168 -1.99 -20.56 -11.02
CA ARG A 168 -0.79 -21.40 -10.96
C ARG A 168 -0.88 -22.52 -9.93
N PHE A 169 -1.63 -22.33 -8.85
CA PHE A 169 -1.77 -23.28 -7.74
C PHE A 169 -3.25 -23.60 -7.47
N PRO A 170 -3.89 -24.46 -8.29
CA PRO A 170 -5.32 -24.74 -8.19
C PRO A 170 -5.77 -25.18 -6.79
N ALA A 171 -4.94 -25.94 -6.07
CA ALA A 171 -5.23 -26.40 -4.70
C ALA A 171 -5.38 -25.26 -3.67
N LYS A 172 -4.86 -24.06 -3.96
CA LYS A 172 -4.95 -22.87 -3.08
C LYS A 172 -5.91 -21.81 -3.62
N ARG A 173 -6.55 -22.06 -4.75
CA ARG A 173 -7.37 -21.08 -5.48
C ARG A 173 -8.41 -20.41 -4.59
N ASP A 174 -9.29 -21.20 -3.98
CA ASP A 174 -10.41 -20.65 -3.20
C ASP A 174 -9.95 -19.93 -1.94
N TYR A 175 -8.83 -20.39 -1.35
CA TYR A 175 -8.20 -19.70 -0.22
C TYR A 175 -7.69 -18.32 -0.63
N VAL A 176 -6.87 -18.24 -1.69
CA VAL A 176 -6.26 -16.99 -2.15
C VAL A 176 -7.31 -16.00 -2.65
N LEU A 177 -8.31 -16.46 -3.42
CA LEU A 177 -9.35 -15.59 -3.95
C LEU A 177 -10.26 -15.01 -2.87
N ARG A 178 -10.53 -15.77 -1.79
CA ARG A 178 -11.30 -15.26 -0.64
C ARG A 178 -10.55 -14.17 0.12
N LEU A 179 -9.22 -14.24 0.20
CA LEU A 179 -8.43 -13.20 0.88
C LEU A 179 -8.43 -11.86 0.15
N ILE A 180 -8.73 -11.84 -1.15
CA ILE A 180 -8.73 -10.61 -1.96
C ILE A 180 -10.12 -10.05 -2.24
N THR A 181 -11.20 -10.62 -1.67
CA THR A 181 -12.55 -10.08 -1.85
C THR A 181 -12.64 -8.62 -1.39
N GLU A 182 -12.08 -8.31 -0.21
CA GLU A 182 -12.04 -6.93 0.32
C GLU A 182 -11.12 -6.00 -0.49
N VAL A 183 -10.12 -6.55 -1.18
CA VAL A 183 -9.23 -5.79 -2.07
C VAL A 183 -10.00 -5.30 -3.28
N TRP A 184 -10.84 -6.15 -3.89
CA TRP A 184 -11.69 -5.75 -5.00
C TRP A 184 -12.71 -4.68 -4.60
N THR A 185 -13.40 -4.87 -3.47
CA THR A 185 -14.32 -3.85 -2.94
C THR A 185 -13.62 -2.52 -2.68
N SER A 186 -12.37 -2.55 -2.20
CA SER A 186 -11.58 -1.33 -1.99
C SER A 186 -11.22 -0.66 -3.32
N LEU A 187 -10.75 -1.43 -4.30
CA LEU A 187 -10.44 -0.90 -5.65
C LEU A 187 -11.67 -0.26 -6.31
N GLU A 188 -12.82 -0.94 -6.27
CA GLU A 188 -14.08 -0.44 -6.83
C GLU A 188 -14.50 0.90 -6.21
N ARG A 189 -14.37 1.03 -4.88
CA ARG A 189 -14.69 2.29 -4.18
C ARG A 189 -13.71 3.41 -4.47
N LEU A 190 -12.46 3.09 -4.77
CA LEU A 190 -11.44 4.06 -5.14
C LEU A 190 -11.52 4.45 -6.61
N ASP A 191 -12.04 3.59 -7.48
CA ASP A 191 -12.11 3.84 -8.93
C ASP A 191 -13.05 5.02 -9.26
N GLY A 192 -14.04 5.28 -8.41
CA GLY A 192 -14.93 6.44 -8.53
C GLY A 192 -14.34 7.78 -8.08
N LEU A 193 -13.12 7.82 -7.53
CA LEU A 193 -12.49 9.05 -7.06
C LEU A 193 -11.47 9.59 -8.05
N SER A 194 -11.56 10.89 -8.35
CA SER A 194 -10.52 11.58 -9.10
C SER A 194 -9.24 11.74 -8.23
N PRO A 195 -8.04 11.75 -8.83
CA PRO A 195 -6.81 12.05 -8.09
C PRO A 195 -6.83 13.39 -7.36
N ALA A 196 -7.50 14.40 -7.95
CA ALA A 196 -7.64 15.72 -7.35
C ALA A 196 -8.50 15.69 -6.08
N ASP A 197 -9.63 14.99 -6.11
CA ASP A 197 -10.52 14.83 -4.95
C ASP A 197 -9.84 14.02 -3.85
N ALA A 198 -9.14 12.95 -4.23
CA ALA A 198 -8.38 12.13 -3.29
C ALA A 198 -7.29 12.96 -2.59
N ARG A 199 -6.55 13.77 -3.35
CA ARG A 199 -5.52 14.67 -2.79
C ARG A 199 -6.14 15.72 -1.88
N ARG A 200 -7.25 16.34 -2.28
CA ARG A 200 -8.00 17.29 -1.45
C ARG A 200 -8.42 16.64 -0.14
N TYR A 201 -8.99 15.45 -0.21
CA TYR A 201 -9.44 14.72 0.96
C TYR A 201 -8.32 14.47 1.96
N PHE A 202 -7.15 14.01 1.50
CA PHE A 202 -5.99 13.86 2.38
C PHE A 202 -5.52 15.19 2.98
N LEU A 203 -5.45 16.27 2.20
CA LEU A 203 -5.06 17.58 2.74
C LEU A 203 -5.98 18.06 3.86
N ASP A 204 -7.26 17.75 3.75
CA ASP A 204 -8.28 18.20 4.71
C ASP A 204 -8.39 17.28 5.93
N HIS A 205 -8.15 15.98 5.78
CA HIS A 205 -8.48 14.95 6.79
C HIS A 205 -7.28 14.16 7.32
N SER A 206 -6.05 14.45 6.87
CA SER A 206 -4.85 13.72 7.32
C SER A 206 -3.89 14.56 8.17
N LYS A 207 -4.32 15.73 8.66
CA LYS A 207 -3.51 16.54 9.57
C LYS A 207 -3.49 15.88 10.97
N PRO A 208 -2.35 15.89 11.68
CA PRO A 208 -2.31 15.50 13.08
C PRO A 208 -3.27 16.35 13.92
N GLU A 209 -3.92 15.73 14.90
CA GLU A 209 -4.64 16.44 15.97
C GLU A 209 -3.67 17.20 16.90
#